data_AF-A0A962CNR2-F1
#
_entry.id   AF-A0A962CNR2-F1
#
_cell.length_a   1.000
_cell.length_b   1.000
_cell.length_c   1.000
_cell.angle_alpha   90.00
_cell.angle_beta   90.00
_cell.angle_gamma   90.00
#
_symmetry.space_group_name_H-M   'P 1'
#
loop_
_entity.id
_entity.type
_entity.pdbx_description
1 polymer ?
#
loop_
_entity_poly.entity_id
_entity_poly.type
_entity_poly.pdbx_seq_one_letter_code
_entity_poly.pdbx_strand_id
1 'polypeptide(L)'
;MKTLHNINPADLVDMSAQESAHPYRVEVAYACDDNLLFGQQIYRSDAHLWLHQDLADIVSKAAADLNDQGYCLILYDGLRTVDAQAAMLETRAVKENPHWLEEPRLLSPPGAGAHPRGMAIDCSLETLEGRLLDMGTPFDYLSTDPAPESNPAHRAYTDLTEEARTNRKILDTAMAKAAQESGTPLWPLPQEWWDFRLPLEVSETYAPLSDADLPPEIRMVRYSQLSSFQRNTKLVKPRT
;
A
#
# COMPACT_ATOMS: atom_id res chain seq x y z
N MET A 1 1.94 28.64 -3.82
CA MET A 1 2.35 27.33 -3.28
C MET A 1 1.40 26.99 -2.15
N LYS A 2 0.72 25.85 -2.20
CA LYS A 2 -0.12 25.37 -1.09
C LYS A 2 0.85 24.90 0.00
N THR A 3 0.74 25.42 1.22
CA THR A 3 1.56 24.96 2.35
C THR A 3 1.08 23.56 2.73
N LEU A 4 2.00 22.59 2.75
CA LEU A 4 1.69 21.22 3.16
C LEU A 4 1.74 21.10 4.68
N HIS A 5 0.86 20.26 5.23
CA HIS A 5 0.88 19.84 6.62
C HIS A 5 1.94 18.76 6.82
N ASN A 6 2.58 18.74 7.99
CA ASN A 6 3.44 17.62 8.37
C ASN A 6 2.58 16.57 9.09
N ILE A 7 2.86 15.30 8.84
CA ILE A 7 2.28 14.20 9.60
C ILE A 7 3.09 14.05 10.88
N ASN A 8 2.43 14.08 12.04
CA ASN A 8 3.10 13.78 13.29
C ASN A 8 3.27 12.26 13.38
N PRO A 9 4.46 11.73 13.70
CA PRO A 9 4.64 10.29 13.91
C PRO A 9 3.68 9.69 14.95
N ALA A 10 3.17 10.50 15.89
CA ALA A 10 2.15 10.08 16.85
C ALA A 10 0.76 9.80 16.23
N ASP A 11 0.50 10.31 15.02
CA ASP A 11 -0.73 10.04 14.26
C ASP A 11 -0.64 8.73 13.45
N LEU A 12 0.50 8.04 13.50
CA LEU A 12 0.70 6.73 12.89
C LEU A 12 0.42 5.63 13.91
N VAL A 13 -0.45 4.69 13.52
CA VAL A 13 -0.85 3.54 14.30
C VAL A 13 -0.08 2.31 13.82
N ASP A 14 0.53 1.61 14.77
CA ASP A 14 1.20 0.33 14.56
C ASP A 14 0.16 -0.79 14.44
N MET A 15 -0.16 -1.17 13.21
CA MET A 15 -1.13 -2.25 12.95
C MET A 15 -0.53 -3.61 13.32
N SER A 16 0.78 -3.79 13.19
CA SER A 16 1.47 -5.03 13.61
C SER A 16 1.35 -5.26 15.11
N ALA A 17 1.53 -4.22 15.93
CA ALA A 17 1.36 -4.32 17.38
C ALA A 17 -0.08 -4.58 17.83
N GLN A 18 -1.05 -4.20 17.00
CA GLN A 18 -2.49 -4.35 17.27
C GLN A 18 -3.09 -5.65 16.75
N GLU A 19 -2.35 -6.47 15.99
CA GLU A 19 -2.83 -7.73 15.39
C GLU A 19 -3.48 -8.67 16.42
N SER A 20 -2.96 -8.76 17.65
CA SER A 20 -3.57 -9.60 18.70
C SER A 20 -4.91 -9.10 19.25
N ALA A 21 -5.26 -7.84 19.00
CA ALA A 21 -6.47 -7.18 19.51
C ALA A 21 -7.55 -7.01 18.44
N HIS A 22 -7.26 -7.29 17.17
CA HIS A 22 -8.16 -7.09 16.04
C HIS A 22 -8.17 -8.32 15.13
N PRO A 23 -9.30 -8.63 14.47
CA PRO A 23 -9.41 -9.83 13.63
C PRO A 23 -8.87 -9.57 12.21
N TYR A 24 -7.62 -9.15 12.13
CA TYR A 24 -6.85 -9.08 10.89
C TYR A 24 -5.50 -9.78 11.08
N ARG A 25 -4.85 -10.10 9.96
CA ARG A 25 -3.47 -10.60 9.92
C ARG A 25 -2.58 -9.58 9.23
N VAL A 26 -1.35 -9.42 9.71
CA VAL A 26 -0.36 -8.54 9.11
C VAL A 26 0.72 -9.37 8.42
N GLU A 27 0.94 -9.09 7.14
CA GLU A 27 2.01 -9.68 6.35
C GLU A 27 2.75 -8.55 5.63
N VAL A 28 3.80 -8.02 6.26
CA VAL A 28 4.57 -6.89 5.70
C VAL A 28 5.30 -7.34 4.43
N ALA A 29 4.63 -7.24 3.29
CA ALA A 29 4.98 -7.97 2.07
C ALA A 29 6.42 -7.67 1.59
N TYR A 30 6.86 -6.43 1.79
CA TYR A 30 8.17 -5.97 1.33
C TYR A 30 9.31 -6.17 2.32
N ALA A 31 9.05 -6.74 3.50
CA ALA A 31 10.07 -7.09 4.50
C ALA A 31 10.70 -8.47 4.27
N CYS A 32 10.15 -9.28 3.36
CA CYS A 32 10.65 -10.64 3.06
C CYS A 32 11.64 -10.65 1.87
N ASP A 33 12.60 -11.60 1.90
CA ASP A 33 13.62 -11.76 0.85
C ASP A 33 13.04 -12.29 -0.48
N ASP A 34 11.96 -13.08 -0.40
CA ASP A 34 11.19 -13.59 -1.55
C ASP A 34 9.80 -12.92 -1.56
N ASN A 35 9.79 -11.60 -1.76
CA ASN A 35 8.54 -10.88 -1.95
C ASN A 35 8.03 -11.04 -3.39
N LEU A 36 6.70 -11.20 -3.51
CA LEU A 36 5.99 -11.60 -4.71
C LEU A 36 6.57 -11.01 -6.02
N LEU A 37 6.49 -9.69 -6.15
CA LEU A 37 6.80 -8.99 -7.41
C LEU A 37 8.29 -8.66 -7.58
N PHE A 38 8.97 -8.26 -6.51
CA PHE A 38 10.31 -7.69 -6.62
C PHE A 38 11.42 -8.74 -6.44
N GLY A 39 11.11 -9.89 -5.82
CA GLY A 39 12.06 -10.96 -5.55
C GLY A 39 13.27 -10.53 -4.72
N GLN A 40 13.11 -9.45 -3.93
CA GLN A 40 14.15 -8.92 -3.06
C GLN A 40 13.56 -8.05 -1.94
N GLN A 41 14.11 -8.16 -0.73
CA GLN A 41 13.72 -7.34 0.42
C GLN A 41 13.91 -5.83 0.14
N ILE A 42 12.84 -5.06 0.34
CA ILE A 42 12.87 -3.58 0.24
C ILE A 42 12.86 -2.98 1.65
N TYR A 43 11.94 -3.43 2.50
CA TYR A 43 11.82 -2.98 3.88
C TYR A 43 12.82 -3.71 4.78
N ARG A 44 13.05 -3.20 5.98
CA ARG A 44 13.73 -3.97 7.02
C ARG A 44 12.93 -5.23 7.35
N SER A 45 13.62 -6.30 7.72
CA SER A 45 13.00 -7.56 8.14
C SER A 45 12.17 -7.45 9.42
N ASP A 46 12.42 -6.42 10.23
CA ASP A 46 11.69 -6.11 11.47
C ASP A 46 10.76 -4.89 11.30
N ALA A 47 10.46 -4.49 10.06
CA ALA A 47 9.51 -3.41 9.80
C ALA A 47 8.09 -3.83 10.20
N HIS A 48 7.35 -2.87 10.76
CA HIS A 48 5.93 -3.03 11.09
C HIS A 48 5.06 -2.36 10.02
N LEU A 49 3.77 -2.69 9.98
CA LEU A 49 2.79 -2.02 9.14
C LEU A 49 2.20 -0.82 9.89
N TRP A 50 2.37 0.37 9.31
CA TRP A 50 1.90 1.63 9.90
C TRP A 50 0.85 2.27 9.02
N LEU A 51 -0.22 2.79 9.63
CA LEU A 51 -1.26 3.57 8.96
C LEU A 51 -1.51 4.88 9.71
N HIS A 52 -1.87 5.93 8.99
CA HIS A 52 -2.44 7.13 9.60
C HIS A 52 -3.71 6.74 10.38
N GLN A 53 -3.90 7.31 11.56
CA GLN A 53 -4.96 6.93 12.51
C GLN A 53 -6.36 6.87 11.89
N ASP A 54 -6.69 7.79 10.97
CA ASP A 54 -8.00 7.82 10.31
C ASP A 54 -8.21 6.57 9.43
N LEU A 55 -7.17 6.11 8.74
CA LEU A 55 -7.23 4.89 7.94
C LEU A 55 -7.16 3.64 8.82
N ALA A 56 -6.38 3.67 9.90
CA ALA A 56 -6.29 2.57 10.87
C ALA A 56 -7.65 2.25 11.53
N ASP A 57 -8.43 3.28 11.87
CA ASP A 57 -9.80 3.14 12.40
C ASP A 57 -10.73 2.46 11.38
N ILE A 58 -10.69 2.88 10.11
CA ILE A 58 -11.46 2.26 9.03
C ILE A 58 -11.07 0.78 8.85
N VAL A 59 -9.78 0.49 8.76
CA VAL A 59 -9.28 -0.88 8.59
C VAL A 59 -9.69 -1.78 9.75
N SER A 60 -9.61 -1.27 10.98
CA SER A 60 -9.98 -2.02 12.19
C SER A 60 -11.49 -2.34 12.23
N LYS A 61 -12.34 -1.40 11.81
CA LYS A 61 -13.80 -1.63 11.69
C LYS A 61 -14.14 -2.59 10.56
N ALA A 62 -13.48 -2.45 9.40
CA ALA A 62 -13.67 -3.36 8.28
C ALA A 62 -13.27 -4.80 8.66
N ALA A 63 -12.15 -4.97 9.36
CA ALA A 63 -11.72 -6.27 9.86
C ALA A 63 -12.76 -6.88 10.81
N ALA A 64 -13.33 -6.11 11.73
CA ALA A 64 -14.39 -6.58 12.62
C ALA A 64 -15.64 -7.03 11.86
N ASP A 65 -16.11 -6.24 10.89
CA ASP A 65 -17.26 -6.56 10.04
C ASP A 65 -17.03 -7.83 9.18
N LEU A 66 -15.81 -7.99 8.64
CA LEU A 66 -15.43 -9.17 7.87
C LEU A 66 -15.36 -10.44 8.73
N ASN A 67 -14.87 -10.31 9.96
CA ASN A 67 -14.82 -11.42 10.90
C ASN A 67 -16.21 -11.96 11.25
N ASP A 68 -17.18 -11.06 11.46
CA ASP A 68 -18.59 -11.46 11.67
C ASP A 68 -19.19 -12.19 10.45
N GLN A 69 -18.60 -12.02 9.27
CA GLN A 69 -18.97 -12.70 8.03
C GLN A 69 -18.17 -13.99 7.77
N GLY A 70 -17.21 -14.35 8.64
CA GLY A 70 -16.38 -15.54 8.48
C GLY A 70 -15.11 -15.32 7.65
N TYR A 71 -14.62 -14.08 7.56
CA TYR A 71 -13.40 -13.72 6.84
C TYR A 71 -12.38 -13.03 7.76
N CYS A 72 -11.11 -13.21 7.45
CA CYS A 72 -10.01 -12.46 8.06
C CYS A 72 -9.45 -11.48 7.03
N LEU A 73 -9.26 -10.22 7.41
CA LEU A 73 -8.58 -9.23 6.57
C LEU A 73 -7.06 -9.46 6.67
N ILE A 74 -6.36 -9.54 5.55
CA ILE A 74 -4.89 -9.57 5.52
C ILE A 74 -4.34 -8.25 5.01
N LEU A 75 -3.38 -7.68 5.75
CA LEU A 75 -2.75 -6.39 5.46
C LEU A 75 -1.33 -6.59 4.92
N TYR A 76 -1.06 -6.08 3.72
CA TYR A 76 0.21 -6.27 3.01
C TYR A 76 1.16 -5.08 3.10
N ASP A 77 0.64 -3.88 2.86
CA ASP A 77 1.44 -2.66 2.87
C ASP A 77 0.64 -1.45 3.34
N GLY A 78 1.31 -0.54 4.03
CA GLY A 78 0.75 0.70 4.57
C GLY A 78 1.66 1.87 4.26
N LEU A 79 2.34 2.40 5.28
CA LEU A 79 3.39 3.41 5.11
C LEU A 79 4.54 2.87 4.24
N ARG A 80 4.61 3.33 2.98
CA ARG A 80 5.75 3.16 2.08
C ARG A 80 6.46 4.50 1.95
N THR A 81 7.51 4.72 2.74
CA THR A 81 8.25 6.00 2.76
C THR A 81 8.84 6.36 1.40
N VAL A 82 9.20 7.64 1.22
CA VAL A 82 9.84 8.12 -0.01
C VAL A 82 11.07 7.28 -0.37
N ASP A 83 11.87 6.93 0.64
CA ASP A 83 13.06 6.09 0.49
C ASP A 83 12.71 4.66 0.05
N ALA A 84 11.63 4.10 0.60
CA ALA A 84 11.14 2.78 0.21
C ALA A 84 10.61 2.74 -1.23
N GLN A 85 9.85 3.75 -1.65
CA GLN A 85 9.45 3.91 -3.06
C GLN A 85 10.67 4.03 -3.97
N ALA A 86 11.67 4.84 -3.60
CA ALA A 86 12.91 4.96 -4.36
C ALA A 86 13.65 3.62 -4.47
N ALA A 87 13.69 2.83 -3.39
CA ALA A 87 14.27 1.50 -3.41
C ALA A 87 13.50 0.50 -4.27
N MET A 88 12.17 0.59 -4.29
CA MET A 88 11.31 -0.20 -5.17
C MET A 88 11.60 0.05 -6.65
N LEU A 89 11.86 1.30 -7.04
CA LEU A 89 12.22 1.65 -8.42
C LEU A 89 13.58 1.10 -8.86
N GLU A 90 14.48 0.82 -7.91
CA GLU A 90 15.80 0.26 -8.21
C GLU A 90 15.80 -1.26 -8.33
N THR A 91 14.67 -1.92 -8.05
CA THR A 91 14.52 -3.37 -8.19
C THR A 91 14.72 -3.81 -9.64
N ARG A 92 15.16 -5.05 -9.81
CA ARG A 92 15.31 -5.66 -11.14
C ARG A 92 13.98 -5.71 -11.89
N ALA A 93 12.89 -6.09 -11.20
CA ALA A 93 11.56 -6.18 -11.79
C ALA A 93 11.11 -4.86 -12.44
N VAL A 94 11.27 -3.72 -11.73
CA VAL A 94 10.90 -2.41 -12.27
C VAL A 94 11.84 -1.98 -13.40
N LYS A 95 13.14 -2.22 -13.28
CA LYS A 95 14.13 -1.91 -14.33
C LYS A 95 13.88 -2.69 -15.63
N GLU A 96 13.40 -3.92 -15.52
CA GLU A 96 13.02 -4.76 -16.66
C GLU A 96 11.65 -4.35 -17.25
N ASN A 97 10.83 -3.60 -16.50
CA ASN A 97 9.48 -3.17 -16.88
C ASN A 97 9.28 -1.65 -16.70
N PRO A 98 10.02 -0.80 -17.44
CA PRO A 98 9.97 0.66 -17.24
C PRO A 98 8.59 1.29 -17.53
N HIS A 99 7.77 0.63 -18.35
CA HIS A 99 6.41 1.06 -18.67
C HIS A 99 5.49 1.16 -17.44
N TRP A 100 5.80 0.47 -16.34
CA TRP A 100 5.05 0.62 -15.07
C TRP A 100 5.10 2.03 -14.48
N LEU A 101 6.07 2.85 -14.90
CA LEU A 101 6.27 4.23 -14.44
C LEU A 101 5.68 5.28 -15.41
N GLU A 102 5.22 4.85 -16.59
CA GLU A 102 4.66 5.72 -17.63
C GLU A 102 3.14 5.85 -17.46
N GLU A 103 2.54 6.98 -17.84
CA GLU A 103 1.09 7.17 -17.69
C GLU A 103 0.29 6.32 -18.70
N PRO A 104 -0.76 5.60 -18.28
CA PRO A 104 -1.28 5.49 -16.90
C PRO A 104 -0.37 4.62 -16.02
N ARG A 105 0.21 5.18 -14.96
CA ARG A 105 1.23 4.46 -14.17
C ARG A 105 0.62 3.40 -13.27
N LEU A 106 1.39 2.33 -13.05
CA LEU A 106 1.11 1.30 -12.04
C LEU A 106 1.99 1.47 -10.79
N LEU A 107 3.14 2.14 -10.91
CA LEU A 107 3.98 2.47 -9.77
C LEU A 107 4.15 3.98 -9.62
N SER A 108 3.91 4.49 -8.42
CA SER A 108 4.06 5.91 -8.11
C SER A 108 5.53 6.30 -7.97
N PRO A 109 5.95 7.48 -8.48
CA PRO A 109 7.28 8.00 -8.21
C PRO A 109 7.45 8.35 -6.71
N PRO A 110 8.69 8.43 -6.20
CA PRO A 110 8.95 8.70 -4.79
C PRO A 110 8.26 9.97 -4.28
N GLY A 111 7.49 9.84 -3.19
CA GLY A 111 6.70 10.90 -2.57
C GLY A 111 5.30 11.11 -3.14
N ALA A 112 4.95 10.44 -4.24
CA ALA A 112 3.63 10.49 -4.81
C ALA A 112 2.72 9.37 -4.27
N GLY A 113 1.40 9.60 -4.37
CA GLY A 113 0.38 8.69 -3.85
C GLY A 113 0.20 8.81 -2.33
N ALA A 114 -0.63 7.92 -1.78
CA ALA A 114 -1.04 7.98 -0.39
C ALA A 114 -0.21 7.10 0.55
N HIS A 115 0.49 6.07 0.05
CA HIS A 115 1.38 5.24 0.90
C HIS A 115 2.48 6.04 1.61
N PRO A 116 3.18 7.02 1.00
CA PRO A 116 4.19 7.81 1.72
C PRO A 116 3.65 8.66 2.86
N ARG A 117 2.33 8.65 3.07
CA ARG A 117 1.64 9.37 4.14
C ARG A 117 0.99 8.40 5.14
N GLY A 118 1.18 7.09 4.97
CA GLY A 118 0.43 6.07 5.71
C GLY A 118 -1.08 6.10 5.43
N MET A 119 -1.50 6.73 4.34
CA MET A 119 -2.92 6.97 4.00
C MET A 119 -3.44 6.05 2.89
N ALA A 120 -2.71 4.97 2.60
CA ALA A 120 -3.15 3.86 1.76
C ALA A 120 -2.85 2.53 2.48
N ILE A 121 -3.68 1.53 2.18
CA ILE A 121 -3.54 0.15 2.65
C ILE A 121 -3.75 -0.78 1.47
N ASP A 122 -2.81 -1.71 1.29
CA ASP A 122 -2.94 -2.85 0.40
C ASP A 122 -3.41 -4.06 1.21
N CYS A 123 -4.55 -4.64 0.87
CA CYS A 123 -5.12 -5.76 1.64
C CYS A 123 -5.88 -6.78 0.79
N SER A 124 -6.15 -7.95 1.39
CA SER A 124 -6.98 -9.00 0.78
C SER A 124 -7.78 -9.74 1.85
N LEU A 125 -8.46 -10.83 1.46
CA LEU A 125 -9.28 -11.65 2.35
C LEU A 125 -8.74 -13.07 2.46
N GLU A 126 -8.81 -13.62 3.67
CA GLU A 126 -8.62 -15.03 3.98
C GLU A 126 -9.90 -15.59 4.63
N THR A 127 -10.10 -16.90 4.55
CA THR A 127 -11.05 -17.58 5.45
C THR A 127 -10.50 -17.57 6.88
N LEU A 128 -11.35 -17.82 7.88
CA LEU A 128 -10.88 -17.91 9.27
C LEU A 128 -9.83 -19.01 9.50
N GLU A 129 -9.73 -19.99 8.60
CA GLU A 129 -8.70 -21.02 8.61
C GLU A 129 -7.39 -20.60 7.91
N GLY A 130 -7.27 -19.34 7.48
CA GLY A 130 -6.05 -18.78 6.89
C GLY A 130 -5.86 -19.10 5.40
N ARG A 131 -6.93 -19.43 4.68
CA ARG A 131 -6.86 -19.66 3.23
C ARG A 131 -7.23 -18.39 2.46
N LEU A 132 -6.30 -17.89 1.66
CA LEU A 132 -6.55 -16.75 0.76
C LEU A 132 -7.72 -17.01 -0.18
N LEU A 133 -8.59 -16.00 -0.30
CA LEU A 133 -9.69 -15.99 -1.26
C LEU A 133 -9.15 -15.67 -2.66
N ASP A 134 -9.72 -16.31 -3.68
CA ASP A 134 -9.41 -15.97 -5.07
C ASP A 134 -9.95 -14.57 -5.37
N MET A 135 -9.04 -13.67 -5.74
CA MET A 135 -9.34 -12.30 -6.13
C MET A 135 -9.19 -12.08 -7.63
N GLY A 136 -8.97 -13.14 -8.42
CA GLY A 136 -8.75 -13.10 -9.87
C GLY A 136 -7.31 -12.77 -10.29
N THR A 137 -6.54 -12.12 -9.41
CA THR A 137 -5.09 -11.98 -9.52
C THR A 137 -4.49 -12.06 -8.12
N PRO A 138 -3.19 -12.40 -7.99
CA PRO A 138 -2.48 -12.13 -6.74
C PRO A 138 -2.41 -10.62 -6.46
N PHE A 139 -2.13 -10.27 -5.20
CA PHE A 139 -1.63 -8.95 -4.81
C PHE A 139 -0.37 -8.61 -5.62
N ASP A 140 -0.16 -7.33 -5.91
CA ASP A 140 0.97 -6.81 -6.71
C ASP A 140 1.01 -7.32 -8.17
N TYR A 141 -0.13 -7.76 -8.71
CA TYR A 141 -0.23 -8.06 -10.13
C TYR A 141 -0.15 -6.78 -10.98
N LEU A 142 0.98 -6.55 -11.65
CA LEU A 142 1.14 -5.42 -12.56
C LEU A 142 0.94 -5.86 -14.02
N SER A 143 -0.14 -5.38 -14.64
CA SER A 143 -0.45 -5.64 -16.04
C SER A 143 0.53 -4.93 -16.99
N THR A 144 0.73 -5.48 -18.17
CA THR A 144 1.43 -4.79 -19.27
C THR A 144 0.61 -3.59 -19.79
N ASP A 145 -0.71 -3.69 -19.76
CA ASP A 145 -1.65 -2.63 -20.13
C ASP A 145 -2.56 -2.33 -18.92
N PRO A 146 -2.47 -1.12 -18.33
CA PRO A 146 -3.24 -0.72 -17.15
C PRO A 146 -4.71 -0.42 -17.44
N ALA A 147 -5.14 -0.43 -18.71
CA ALA A 147 -6.51 -0.14 -19.11
C ALA A 147 -7.53 -1.11 -18.46
N PRO A 148 -8.74 -0.64 -18.13
CA PRO A 148 -9.77 -1.43 -17.45
C PRO A 148 -10.08 -2.78 -18.09
N GLU A 149 -10.05 -2.86 -19.42
CA GLU A 149 -10.34 -4.04 -20.23
C GLU A 149 -9.16 -5.02 -20.35
N SER A 150 -7.93 -4.57 -20.08
CA SER A 150 -6.70 -5.34 -20.24
C SER A 150 -6.01 -5.69 -18.92
N ASN A 151 -6.42 -5.08 -17.81
CA ASN A 151 -5.84 -5.28 -16.50
C ASN A 151 -6.78 -6.07 -15.59
N PRO A 152 -6.57 -7.38 -15.39
CA PRO A 152 -7.36 -8.19 -14.48
C PRO A 152 -7.39 -7.67 -13.03
N ALA A 153 -6.40 -6.90 -12.58
CA ALA A 153 -6.41 -6.29 -11.25
C ALA A 153 -7.34 -5.07 -11.15
N HIS A 154 -7.73 -4.47 -12.29
CA HIS A 154 -8.56 -3.28 -12.33
C HIS A 154 -9.97 -3.57 -11.78
N ARG A 155 -10.52 -2.65 -10.99
CA ARG A 155 -11.83 -2.79 -10.32
C ARG A 155 -13.00 -2.87 -11.32
N ALA A 156 -12.85 -2.22 -12.47
CA ALA A 156 -13.81 -2.27 -13.58
C ALA A 156 -13.57 -3.41 -14.58
N TYR A 157 -12.60 -4.31 -14.35
CA TYR A 157 -12.39 -5.47 -15.21
C TYR A 157 -13.58 -6.42 -15.13
N THR A 158 -14.12 -6.81 -16.29
CA THR A 158 -15.40 -7.53 -16.37
C THR A 158 -15.23 -9.03 -16.51
N ASP A 159 -14.09 -9.53 -17.01
CA ASP A 159 -13.85 -10.95 -17.31
C ASP A 159 -13.23 -11.70 -16.11
N LEU A 160 -13.85 -11.55 -14.93
CA LEU A 160 -13.50 -12.28 -13.71
C LEU A 160 -14.38 -13.51 -13.54
N THR A 161 -13.86 -14.52 -12.82
CA THR A 161 -14.70 -15.59 -12.28
C THR A 161 -15.76 -14.99 -11.33
N GLU A 162 -16.92 -15.64 -11.22
CA GLU A 162 -17.97 -15.20 -10.30
C GLU A 162 -17.51 -15.23 -8.83
N GLU A 163 -16.61 -16.16 -8.49
CA GLU A 163 -15.95 -16.22 -7.18
C GLU A 163 -15.11 -14.97 -6.92
N ALA A 164 -14.17 -14.62 -7.83
CA ALA A 164 -13.34 -13.43 -7.69
C ALA A 164 -14.16 -12.13 -7.61
N ARG A 165 -15.21 -12.02 -8.44
CA ARG A 165 -16.14 -10.88 -8.41
C ARG A 165 -16.83 -10.76 -7.05
N THR A 166 -17.28 -11.89 -6.49
CA THR A 166 -17.94 -11.94 -5.19
C THR A 166 -16.99 -11.56 -4.07
N ASN A 167 -15.77 -12.11 -4.07
CA ASN A 167 -14.76 -11.86 -3.05
C ASN A 167 -14.30 -10.39 -3.04
N ARG A 168 -14.04 -9.80 -4.22
CA ARG A 168 -13.75 -8.35 -4.33
C ARG A 168 -14.90 -7.50 -3.81
N LYS A 169 -16.14 -7.87 -4.11
CA LYS A 169 -17.32 -7.14 -3.62
C LYS A 169 -17.45 -7.20 -2.10
N ILE A 170 -17.14 -8.34 -1.47
CA ILE A 170 -17.13 -8.47 -0.01
C ILE A 170 -16.13 -7.48 0.59
N LEU A 171 -14.88 -7.49 0.10
CA LEU A 171 -13.84 -6.58 0.56
C LEU A 171 -14.24 -5.11 0.38
N ASP A 172 -14.68 -4.73 -0.82
CA ASP A 172 -15.09 -3.36 -1.14
C ASP A 172 -16.26 -2.89 -0.28
N THR A 173 -17.24 -3.77 -0.04
CA THR A 173 -18.42 -3.43 0.77
C THR A 173 -18.03 -3.21 2.22
N ALA A 174 -17.19 -4.06 2.79
CA ALA A 174 -16.73 -3.92 4.18
C ALA A 174 -15.91 -2.64 4.37
N MET A 175 -14.95 -2.37 3.47
CA MET A 175 -14.14 -1.15 3.50
C MET A 175 -14.99 0.11 3.33
N ALA A 176 -15.94 0.12 2.39
CA ALA A 176 -16.84 1.25 2.17
C ALA A 176 -17.79 1.50 3.34
N LYS A 177 -18.34 0.43 3.94
CA LYS A 177 -19.18 0.52 5.14
C LYS A 177 -18.39 1.10 6.32
N ALA A 178 -17.19 0.58 6.59
CA ALA A 178 -16.33 1.08 7.66
C ALA A 178 -15.91 2.55 7.46
N ALA A 179 -15.65 2.96 6.20
CA ALA A 179 -15.38 4.34 5.84
C ALA A 179 -16.59 5.26 6.15
N GLN A 180 -17.79 4.82 5.78
CA GLN A 180 -19.03 5.53 6.09
C GLN A 180 -19.25 5.68 7.60
N GLU A 181 -19.05 4.61 8.37
CA GLU A 181 -19.18 4.62 9.83
C GLU A 181 -18.14 5.52 10.52
N SER A 182 -16.94 5.62 9.94
CA SER A 182 -15.86 6.48 10.45
C SER A 182 -16.00 7.94 10.01
N GLY A 183 -16.98 8.25 9.15
CA GLY A 183 -17.18 9.60 8.61
C GLY A 183 -16.07 10.08 7.70
N THR A 184 -15.18 9.19 7.26
CA THR A 184 -14.02 9.49 6.42
C THR A 184 -14.12 8.67 5.14
N PRO A 185 -14.30 9.31 3.96
CA PRO A 185 -14.46 8.59 2.71
C PRO A 185 -13.16 7.87 2.32
N LEU A 186 -13.30 6.78 1.57
CA LEU A 186 -12.20 6.13 0.85
C LEU A 186 -12.31 6.41 -0.64
N TRP A 187 -11.16 6.43 -1.31
CA TRP A 187 -11.05 6.52 -2.76
C TRP A 187 -10.15 5.40 -3.28
N PRO A 188 -10.64 4.15 -3.35
CA PRO A 188 -9.83 3.01 -3.76
C PRO A 188 -9.24 3.21 -5.16
N LEU A 189 -8.02 2.71 -5.39
CA LEU A 189 -7.36 2.89 -6.69
C LEU A 189 -8.10 2.09 -7.77
N PRO A 190 -8.51 2.69 -8.90
CA PRO A 190 -9.22 1.95 -9.95
C PRO A 190 -8.43 0.78 -10.54
N GLN A 191 -7.12 0.94 -10.67
CA GLN A 191 -6.23 -0.04 -11.31
C GLN A 191 -5.95 -1.27 -10.44
N GLU A 192 -6.23 -1.23 -9.14
CA GLU A 192 -5.80 -2.23 -8.16
C GLU A 192 -6.95 -2.55 -7.20
N TRP A 193 -7.39 -3.82 -7.16
CA TRP A 193 -8.49 -4.24 -6.29
C TRP A 193 -8.10 -4.29 -4.80
N TRP A 194 -6.81 -4.38 -4.49
CA TRP A 194 -6.30 -4.49 -3.11
C TRP A 194 -6.06 -3.14 -2.45
N ASP A 195 -5.94 -2.05 -3.21
CA ASP A 195 -5.57 -0.73 -2.68
C ASP A 195 -6.81 0.08 -2.26
N PHE A 196 -6.80 0.50 -1.00
CA PHE A 196 -7.75 1.44 -0.42
C PHE A 196 -7.00 2.62 0.18
N ARG A 197 -7.45 3.85 -0.12
CA ARG A 197 -6.74 5.06 0.31
C ARG A 197 -7.68 6.19 0.67
N LEU A 198 -7.19 7.10 1.52
CA LEU A 198 -7.86 8.37 1.76
C LEU A 198 -7.86 9.22 0.47
N PRO A 199 -8.83 10.13 0.27
CA PRO A 199 -8.94 10.93 -0.94
C PRO A 199 -7.69 11.74 -1.23
N LEU A 200 -7.44 12.02 -2.51
CA LEU A 200 -6.32 12.87 -2.94
C LEU A 200 -6.43 14.28 -2.35
N GLU A 201 -7.64 14.85 -2.25
CA GLU A 201 -7.84 16.17 -1.63
C GLU A 201 -7.49 16.22 -0.13
N VAL A 202 -7.39 15.07 0.54
CA VAL A 202 -6.93 14.94 1.93
C VAL A 202 -5.43 14.65 1.93
N SER A 203 -5.03 13.54 1.31
CA SER A 203 -3.64 13.06 1.37
C SER A 203 -2.64 14.06 0.77
N GLU A 204 -2.96 14.70 -0.35
CA GLU A 204 -2.07 15.69 -0.97
C GLU A 204 -1.98 17.03 -0.21
N THR A 205 -2.70 17.18 0.90
CA THR A 205 -2.49 18.30 1.82
C THR A 205 -1.32 18.06 2.78
N TYR A 206 -0.86 16.81 2.90
CA TYR A 206 0.27 16.43 3.74
C TYR A 206 1.55 16.24 2.92
N ALA A 207 2.69 16.57 3.52
CA ALA A 207 4.01 16.21 3.00
C ALA A 207 4.21 14.69 3.12
N PRO A 208 4.84 14.03 2.12
CA PRO A 208 5.20 12.63 2.23
C PRO A 208 6.33 12.45 3.25
N LEU A 209 6.34 11.30 3.93
CA LEU A 209 7.33 10.93 4.94
C LEU A 209 8.51 10.20 4.30
N SER A 210 9.71 10.73 4.53
CA SER A 210 10.97 10.00 4.37
C SER A 210 11.31 9.29 5.69
N ASP A 211 12.14 8.25 5.64
CA ASP A 211 12.70 7.61 6.84
C ASP A 211 13.46 8.62 7.74
N ALA A 212 13.99 9.70 7.16
CA ALA A 212 14.67 10.76 7.90
C ALA A 212 13.73 11.57 8.80
N ASP A 213 12.43 11.61 8.47
CA ASP A 213 11.40 12.33 9.23
C ASP A 213 10.87 11.50 10.41
N LEU A 214 11.24 10.21 10.47
CA LEU A 214 10.64 9.22 11.37
C LEU A 214 11.57 8.78 12.50
N PRO A 215 11.01 8.45 13.68
CA PRO A 215 11.70 7.72 14.73
C PRO A 215 12.25 6.38 14.20
N PRO A 216 13.40 5.89 14.70
CA PRO A 216 14.03 4.66 14.21
C PRO A 216 13.11 3.43 14.12
N GLU A 217 12.17 3.30 15.03
CA GLU A 217 11.21 2.20 15.11
C GLU A 217 10.17 2.19 13.97
N ILE A 218 9.86 3.36 13.37
CA ILE A 218 8.89 3.48 12.27
C ILE A 218 9.57 3.40 10.89
N ARG A 219 10.89 3.62 10.82
CA ARG A 219 11.63 3.64 9.55
C ARG A 219 11.51 2.34 8.78
N MET A 220 11.25 2.45 7.48
CA MET A 220 10.94 1.31 6.63
C MET A 220 12.18 0.65 6.02
N VAL A 221 13.21 1.42 5.64
CA VAL A 221 14.40 0.88 4.95
C VAL A 221 15.64 0.87 5.85
N ARG A 222 16.64 0.07 5.49
CA ARG A 222 17.92 0.06 6.23
C ARG A 222 18.74 1.29 5.89
N TYR A 223 19.38 1.89 6.89
CA TYR A 223 20.28 3.04 6.69
C TYR A 223 21.44 2.75 5.72
N SER A 224 21.88 1.49 5.62
CA SER A 224 22.90 1.05 4.65
C SER A 224 22.44 1.21 3.19
N GLN A 225 21.14 1.06 2.92
CA GLN A 225 20.55 1.26 1.59
C GLN A 225 20.58 2.75 1.21
N LEU A 226 20.36 3.68 2.16
CA LEU A 226 20.43 5.14 1.95
C LEU A 226 21.80 5.63 1.45
N SER A 227 22.89 4.97 1.85
CA SER A 227 24.26 5.33 1.45
C SER A 227 24.63 4.98 -0.01
N SER A 228 23.89 4.08 -0.64
CA SER A 228 23.93 3.83 -2.09
C SER A 228 23.11 4.88 -2.85
N PHE A 229 21.98 5.34 -2.30
CA PHE A 229 21.11 6.34 -2.93
C PHE A 229 21.76 7.73 -3.05
N GLN A 230 22.48 8.19 -2.02
CA GLN A 230 23.15 9.50 -2.05
C GLN A 230 24.41 9.55 -2.95
N ARG A 231 24.92 8.41 -3.42
CA ARG A 231 26.07 8.37 -4.35
C ARG A 231 25.67 8.59 -5.80
N ASN A 232 24.43 8.30 -6.19
CA ASN A 232 23.96 8.45 -7.57
C ASN A 232 23.31 9.80 -7.89
N THR A 233 22.91 10.59 -6.88
CA THR A 233 22.26 11.90 -7.11
C THR A 233 23.23 13.09 -7.25
N LYS A 234 24.56 12.87 -7.12
CA LYS A 234 25.57 13.93 -7.30
C LYS A 234 26.05 14.16 -8.74
N LEU A 235 25.42 13.54 -9.74
CA LEU A 235 25.82 13.65 -11.16
C LEU A 235 24.75 14.29 -12.06
N VAL A 236 24.10 15.37 -11.60
CA VAL A 236 23.50 16.33 -12.54
C VAL A 236 23.88 17.74 -12.10
N LYS A 237 25.06 18.20 -12.55
CA LYS A 237 25.31 19.64 -12.61
C LYS A 237 24.49 20.22 -13.77
N PRO A 238 23.85 21.38 -13.61
CA PRO A 238 23.23 22.06 -14.74
C PRO A 238 24.32 22.43 -15.74
N ARG A 239 24.15 22.03 -17.01
CA ARG A 239 24.95 22.58 -18.10
C ARG A 239 24.57 24.05 -18.24
N THR A 240 25.54 24.93 -17.98
CA THR A 240 25.56 26.32 -18.47
C THR A 240 25.66 26.35 -19.98
#